data_AF-A0A4R4FD82-F1
#
_entry.id   AF-A0A4R4FD82-F1
#
_cell.length_a   1.000
_cell.length_b   1.000
_cell.length_c   1.000
_cell.angle_alpha   90.00
_cell.angle_beta   90.00
_cell.angle_gamma   90.00
#
_symmetry.space_group_name_H-M   'P 1'
#
loop_
_entity.id
_entity.type
_entity.pdbx_description
1 polymer ?
#
loop_
_entity_poly.entity_id
_entity_poly.type
_entity_poly.pdbx_seq_one_letter_code
_entity_poly.pdbx_strand_id
1 'polypeptide(L)'
;MYPVPYFLKVASEAGIPLLNADSCGRSVPTLGNILTCVYRHPVSPLVYASIYGESVVIETPDACDTATMELIGRSIIVAYDNILIAYCLLPLSKADCKECLVAGSATSLQETGKALLRAKAEHTNPVEKVLKVLEGKFLCRGTVLEKEWVCREGFDFGRTTVPFD
;
A
#
# COMPACT_ATOMS: atom_id res chain seq x y z
N MET A 1 -2.14 21.42 7.05
CA MET A 1 -0.95 20.75 6.51
C MET A 1 -1.39 19.38 6.03
N TYR A 2 -1.26 19.05 4.75
CA TYR A 2 -1.59 17.69 4.30
C TYR A 2 -0.54 16.74 4.90
N PRO A 3 -0.95 15.61 5.51
CA PRO A 3 0.02 14.65 6.02
C PRO A 3 0.87 14.15 4.85
N VAL A 4 2.19 14.24 5.01
CA VAL A 4 3.15 13.67 4.05
C VAL A 4 2.98 12.14 4.10
N PRO A 5 2.87 11.45 2.96
CA PRO A 5 2.82 9.99 2.93
C PRO A 5 3.99 9.38 3.71
N TYR A 6 3.74 8.30 4.46
CA TYR A 6 4.69 7.75 5.42
C TYR A 6 6.03 7.37 4.77
N PHE A 7 6.02 6.81 3.56
CA PHE A 7 7.24 6.46 2.81
C PHE A 7 8.13 7.67 2.48
N LEU A 8 7.54 8.86 2.23
CA LEU A 8 8.29 10.10 2.02
C LEU A 8 8.91 10.59 3.33
N LYS A 9 8.17 10.47 4.44
CA LYS A 9 8.68 10.79 5.76
C LYS A 9 9.88 9.92 6.11
N VAL A 10 9.78 8.61 5.95
CA VAL A 10 10.87 7.65 6.22
C VAL A 10 12.09 7.96 5.36
N ALA A 11 11.92 8.17 4.05
CA ALA A 11 13.03 8.51 3.16
C ALA A 11 13.73 9.82 3.58
N SER A 12 12.95 10.84 3.95
CA SER A 12 13.48 12.13 4.40
C SER A 12 14.22 12.02 5.73
N GLU A 13 13.67 11.30 6.72
CA GLU A 13 14.28 11.13 8.04
C GLU A 13 15.55 10.26 7.96
N ALA A 14 15.56 9.25 7.09
CA ALA A 14 16.72 8.41 6.85
C ALA A 14 17.79 9.06 5.95
N GLY A 15 17.49 10.20 5.33
CA GLY A 15 18.42 10.88 4.42
C GLY A 15 18.70 10.09 3.12
N ILE A 16 17.74 9.27 2.67
CA ILE A 16 17.88 8.42 1.48
C ILE A 16 16.91 8.86 0.38
N PRO A 17 17.29 8.68 -0.91
CA PRO A 17 16.37 8.97 -2.00
C PRO A 17 15.19 8.00 -2.01
N LEU A 18 14.00 8.50 -2.32
CA LEU A 18 12.84 7.65 -2.60
C LEU A 18 12.98 7.03 -4.00
N LEU A 19 12.91 5.70 -4.08
CA LEU A 19 12.82 5.00 -5.36
C LEU A 19 11.44 5.25 -5.99
N ASN A 20 11.41 5.66 -7.25
CA ASN A 20 10.16 5.80 -8.02
C ASN A 20 9.65 4.43 -8.52
N ALA A 21 9.34 3.55 -7.58
CA ALA A 21 8.78 2.23 -7.85
C ALA A 21 8.06 1.69 -6.60
N ASP A 22 7.20 0.71 -6.78
CA ASP A 22 6.59 -0.04 -5.67
C ASP A 22 6.45 -1.53 -6.02
N SER A 23 6.13 -2.36 -5.03
CA SER A 23 6.08 -3.81 -5.16
C SER A 23 4.77 -4.36 -5.69
N CYS A 24 3.85 -3.55 -6.24
CA CYS A 24 2.58 -4.08 -6.75
C CYS A 24 1.90 -3.25 -7.86
N GLY A 25 2.10 -1.94 -7.91
CA GLY A 25 1.38 -0.98 -8.75
C GLY A 25 -0.05 -0.69 -8.28
N ARG A 26 -0.50 -1.32 -7.18
CA ARG A 26 -1.83 -1.20 -6.58
C ARG A 26 -1.80 -1.67 -5.12
N SER A 27 -2.89 -1.44 -4.39
CA SER A 27 -3.08 -2.08 -3.09
C SER A 27 -3.41 -3.57 -3.25
N VAL A 28 -2.88 -4.39 -2.34
CA VAL A 28 -3.12 -5.84 -2.25
C VAL A 28 -3.50 -6.26 -0.83
N PRO A 29 -4.22 -7.38 -0.66
CA PRO A 29 -4.72 -7.77 0.64
C PRO A 29 -3.67 -8.42 1.55
N THR A 30 -2.63 -9.08 1.00
CA THR A 30 -1.63 -9.83 1.79
C THR A 30 -0.22 -9.75 1.19
N LEU A 31 0.80 -10.06 2.00
CA LEU A 31 2.20 -10.21 1.57
C LEU A 31 2.36 -11.24 0.45
N GLY A 32 1.53 -12.28 0.38
CA GLY A 32 1.60 -13.24 -0.73
C GLY A 32 1.30 -12.63 -2.11
N ASN A 33 0.70 -11.43 -2.14
CA ASN A 33 0.27 -10.77 -3.37
C ASN A 33 1.21 -9.65 -3.84
N ILE A 34 2.21 -9.24 -3.04
CA ILE A 34 3.21 -8.27 -3.51
C ILE A 34 4.16 -8.98 -4.48
N LEU A 35 4.59 -8.28 -5.52
CA LEU A 35 5.40 -8.83 -6.61
C LEU A 35 6.72 -9.39 -6.11
N THR A 36 7.36 -8.76 -5.13
CA THR A 36 8.62 -9.30 -4.56
C THR A 36 8.43 -10.73 -4.04
N CYS A 37 7.32 -11.01 -3.37
CA CYS A 37 6.97 -12.35 -2.91
C CYS A 37 6.57 -13.29 -4.06
N VAL A 38 5.84 -12.78 -5.06
CA VAL A 38 5.49 -13.54 -6.29
C VAL A 38 6.75 -13.99 -7.04
N TYR A 39 7.77 -13.13 -7.10
CA TYR A 39 9.10 -13.42 -7.65
C TYR A 39 9.99 -14.26 -6.72
N ARG A 40 9.45 -14.73 -5.59
CA ARG A 40 10.14 -15.56 -4.60
C ARG A 40 11.36 -14.90 -3.96
N HIS A 41 11.35 -13.56 -3.83
CA HIS A 41 12.29 -12.92 -2.91
C HIS A 41 11.92 -13.28 -1.46
N PRO A 42 12.92 -13.54 -0.60
CA PRO A 42 12.69 -13.83 0.81
C PRO A 42 11.89 -12.72 1.52
N VAL A 43 10.92 -13.15 2.33
CA VAL A 43 10.17 -12.31 3.26
C VAL A 43 10.74 -12.39 4.67
N SER A 44 11.46 -13.48 5.00
CA SER A 44 12.13 -13.70 6.28
C SER A 44 13.61 -13.30 6.22
N PRO A 45 14.13 -12.54 7.21
CA PRO A 45 13.42 -11.94 8.33
C PRO A 45 12.51 -10.77 7.92
N LEU A 46 11.37 -10.63 8.62
CA LEU A 46 10.49 -9.46 8.52
C LEU A 46 10.51 -8.68 9.83
N VAL A 47 10.72 -7.37 9.74
CA VAL A 47 10.72 -6.49 10.92
C VAL A 47 9.39 -5.76 11.02
N TYR A 48 8.80 -5.72 12.20
CA TYR A 48 7.70 -4.85 12.59
C TYR A 48 8.15 -3.84 13.64
N ALA A 49 7.61 -2.62 13.59
CA ALA A 49 7.85 -1.58 14.58
C ALA A 49 6.55 -0.84 14.95
N SER A 50 6.27 -0.78 16.25
CA SER A 50 5.11 -0.10 16.81
C SER A 50 5.31 1.42 16.88
N ILE A 51 4.21 2.17 17.07
CA ILE A 51 4.27 3.63 17.29
C ILE A 51 4.90 4.04 18.63
N TYR A 52 5.07 3.10 19.57
CA TYR A 52 5.68 3.33 20.89
C TYR A 52 7.17 2.97 20.91
N GLY A 53 7.71 2.42 19.82
CA GLY A 53 9.14 2.17 19.62
C GLY A 53 9.58 0.72 19.84
N GLU A 54 8.69 -0.20 20.19
CA GLU A 54 9.01 -1.63 20.20
C GLU A 54 9.19 -2.15 18.78
N SER A 55 10.13 -3.09 18.63
CA SER A 55 10.38 -3.78 17.37
C SER A 55 10.34 -5.29 17.55
N VAL A 56 9.79 -6.00 16.56
CA VAL A 56 9.76 -7.46 16.50
C VAL A 56 10.39 -7.91 15.20
N VAL A 57 11.24 -8.94 15.26
CA VAL A 57 11.78 -9.64 14.08
C VAL A 57 11.11 -11.00 13.99
N ILE A 58 10.52 -11.30 12.85
CA ILE A 58 9.88 -12.58 12.57
C ILE A 58 10.79 -13.35 11.61
N GLU A 59 11.17 -14.56 12.01
CA GLU A 59 11.94 -15.49 11.19
C GLU A 59 11.15 -16.77 10.96
N THR A 60 11.13 -17.23 9.71
CA THR A 60 10.52 -18.51 9.30
C THR A 60 11.58 -19.44 8.71
N PRO A 61 11.48 -20.78 8.92
CA PRO A 61 12.42 -21.75 8.33
C PRO A 61 12.44 -21.73 6.79
N ASP A 62 11.26 -21.59 6.16
CA ASP A 62 11.16 -21.27 4.75
C ASP A 62 11.14 -19.74 4.59
N ALA A 63 12.16 -19.21 3.93
CA ALA A 63 12.34 -17.78 3.78
C ALA A 63 11.26 -17.11 2.89
N CYS A 64 10.48 -17.90 2.15
CA CYS A 64 9.38 -17.46 1.29
C CYS A 64 7.98 -17.76 1.86
N ASP A 65 7.86 -18.24 3.10
CA ASP A 65 6.57 -18.56 3.71
C ASP A 65 5.79 -17.29 4.11
N THR A 66 5.15 -16.69 3.11
CA THR A 66 4.34 -15.49 3.31
C THR A 66 3.09 -15.75 4.14
N ALA A 67 2.57 -16.99 4.18
CA ALA A 67 1.34 -17.30 4.90
C ALA A 67 1.58 -17.28 6.41
N THR A 68 2.63 -17.94 6.88
CA THR A 68 3.04 -17.89 8.29
C THR A 68 3.47 -16.48 8.69
N MET A 69 4.20 -15.79 7.79
CA MET A 69 4.61 -14.41 8.03
C MET A 69 3.42 -13.46 8.23
N GLU A 70 2.40 -13.58 7.38
CA GLU A 70 1.15 -12.81 7.48
C GLU A 70 0.40 -13.13 8.78
N LEU A 71 0.30 -14.42 9.15
CA LEU A 71 -0.38 -14.87 10.36
C LEU A 71 0.25 -14.25 11.62
N ILE A 72 1.58 -14.32 11.75
CA ILE A 72 2.31 -13.77 12.89
C ILE A 72 2.20 -12.24 12.88
N GLY A 73 2.49 -11.59 11.74
CA GLY A 73 2.46 -10.15 11.60
C GLY A 73 1.09 -9.54 11.94
N ARG A 74 0.00 -10.15 11.47
CA ARG A 74 -1.35 -9.70 11.82
C ARG A 74 -1.73 -9.97 13.27
N SER A 75 -1.25 -11.05 13.86
CA SER A 75 -1.47 -11.31 15.29
C SER A 75 -0.83 -10.21 16.16
N ILE A 76 0.34 -9.70 15.75
CA ILE A 76 0.96 -8.53 16.37
C ILE A 76 0.05 -7.31 16.19
N ILE A 77 -0.42 -7.02 14.97
CA ILE A 77 -1.35 -5.89 14.71
C ILE A 77 -2.58 -5.93 15.61
N VAL A 78 -3.20 -7.11 15.78
CA VAL A 78 -4.36 -7.30 16.66
C VAL A 78 -4.01 -7.01 18.12
N ALA A 79 -2.82 -7.38 18.59
CA ALA A 79 -2.38 -7.10 19.96
C ALA A 79 -2.24 -5.61 20.27
N TYR A 80 -2.14 -4.76 19.24
CA TYR A 80 -2.15 -3.31 19.35
C TYR A 80 -3.49 -2.71 18.89
N ASP A 81 -4.63 -3.38 19.14
CA ASP A 81 -5.97 -2.89 18.79
C ASP A 81 -6.16 -2.55 17.29
N ASN A 82 -5.46 -3.25 16.41
CA ASN A 82 -5.42 -2.99 14.97
C ASN A 82 -4.91 -1.58 14.60
N ILE A 83 -4.06 -0.96 15.42
CA ILE A 83 -3.40 0.31 15.07
C ILE A 83 -2.33 0.11 13.99
N LEU A 84 -1.86 1.24 13.45
CA LEU A 84 -0.80 1.28 12.44
C LEU A 84 0.53 0.78 13.01
N ILE A 85 1.05 -0.31 12.44
CA ILE A 85 2.39 -0.84 12.68
C ILE A 85 3.17 -0.76 11.37
N ALA A 86 4.42 -0.28 11.43
CA ALA A 86 5.30 -0.26 10.28
C ALA A 86 5.96 -1.63 10.10
N TYR A 87 6.20 -2.05 8.86
CA TYR A 87 7.03 -3.22 8.58
C TYR A 87 8.09 -2.91 7.52
N CYS A 88 9.18 -3.66 7.54
CA CYS A 88 10.27 -3.55 6.58
C CYS A 88 10.67 -4.94 6.08
N LEU A 89 10.59 -5.12 4.76
CA LEU A 89 11.11 -6.30 4.07
C LEU A 89 12.62 -6.18 3.83
N LEU A 90 13.22 -7.28 3.37
CA LEU A 90 14.63 -7.31 3.01
C LEU A 90 14.98 -6.33 1.88
N PRO A 91 16.20 -5.76 1.90
CA PRO A 91 16.66 -4.91 0.83
C PRO A 91 16.80 -5.69 -0.47
N LEU A 92 16.50 -5.04 -1.59
CA LEU A 92 16.64 -5.58 -2.93
C LEU A 92 17.90 -5.02 -3.60
N SER A 93 18.53 -5.81 -4.46
CA SER A 93 19.55 -5.27 -5.36
C SER A 93 18.91 -4.41 -6.45
N LYS A 94 19.72 -3.59 -7.13
CA LYS A 94 19.27 -2.84 -8.31
C LYS A 94 18.73 -3.75 -9.42
N ALA A 95 19.30 -4.95 -9.57
CA ALA A 95 18.85 -5.91 -10.59
C ALA A 95 17.46 -6.44 -10.22
N ASP A 96 17.29 -6.86 -8.97
CA ASP A 96 15.99 -7.33 -8.46
C ASP A 96 14.92 -6.25 -8.56
N CYS A 97 15.24 -5.01 -8.19
CA CYS A 97 14.30 -3.89 -8.33
C CYS A 97 13.82 -3.71 -9.78
N LYS A 98 14.69 -3.90 -10.77
CA LYS A 98 14.31 -3.79 -12.18
C LYS A 98 13.47 -4.98 -12.66
N GLU A 99 13.65 -6.13 -12.05
CA GLU A 99 12.96 -7.36 -12.40
C GLU A 99 11.55 -7.40 -11.79
N CYS A 100 11.40 -7.08 -10.51
CA CYS A 100 10.18 -7.37 -9.75
C CYS A 100 9.33 -6.16 -9.36
N LEU A 101 9.81 -4.91 -9.48
CA LEU A 101 9.04 -3.73 -9.07
C LEU A 101 8.32 -3.04 -10.24
N VAL A 102 7.20 -2.39 -9.91
CA VAL A 102 6.48 -1.50 -10.84
C VAL A 102 7.12 -0.12 -10.79
N ALA A 103 7.78 0.28 -11.87
CA ALA A 103 8.38 1.60 -11.98
C ALA A 103 7.33 2.72 -12.19
N GLY A 104 7.64 3.92 -11.73
CA GLY A 104 6.85 5.13 -12.01
C GLY A 104 5.70 5.39 -11.05
N SER A 105 5.50 4.57 -10.02
CA SER A 105 4.34 4.65 -9.14
C SER A 105 4.29 5.92 -8.30
N ALA A 106 5.42 6.43 -7.80
CA ALA A 106 5.46 7.71 -7.08
C ALA A 106 5.11 8.88 -8.00
N THR A 107 5.61 8.87 -9.24
CA THR A 107 5.20 9.85 -10.27
C THR A 107 3.72 9.75 -10.59
N SER A 108 3.19 8.54 -10.81
CA SER A 108 1.78 8.30 -11.09
C SER A 108 0.87 8.81 -9.96
N LEU A 109 1.24 8.57 -8.70
CA LEU A 109 0.55 9.12 -7.52
C LEU A 109 0.51 10.65 -7.52
N GLN A 110 1.65 11.30 -7.80
CA GLN A 110 1.73 12.77 -7.85
C GLN A 110 0.90 13.36 -8.99
N GLU A 111 1.00 12.80 -10.20
CA GLU A 111 0.23 13.29 -11.35
C GLU A 111 -1.27 13.06 -11.17
N THR A 112 -1.67 11.95 -10.55
CA THR A 112 -3.07 11.68 -10.19
C THR A 112 -3.59 12.72 -9.21
N GLY A 113 -2.83 13.02 -8.15
CA GLY A 113 -3.16 14.06 -7.18
C GLY A 113 -3.29 15.45 -7.82
N LYS A 114 -2.34 15.82 -8.70
CA LYS A 114 -2.38 17.10 -9.44
C LYS A 114 -3.61 17.18 -10.35
N ALA A 115 -3.90 16.13 -11.10
CA ALA A 115 -5.06 16.07 -11.99
C ALA A 115 -6.38 16.24 -11.21
N LEU A 116 -6.50 15.56 -10.07
CA LEU A 116 -7.65 15.67 -9.17
C LEU A 116 -7.82 17.11 -8.64
N LEU A 117 -6.75 17.71 -8.12
CA LEU A 117 -6.78 19.06 -7.56
C LEU A 117 -7.09 20.11 -8.62
N ARG A 118 -6.50 20.01 -9.81
CA ARG A 118 -6.78 20.91 -10.95
C ARG A 118 -8.23 20.81 -11.40
N ALA A 119 -8.77 19.60 -11.58
CA ALA A 119 -10.17 19.43 -11.96
C ALA A 119 -11.13 20.09 -10.96
N LYS A 120 -10.85 19.93 -9.65
CA LYS A 120 -11.64 20.58 -8.60
C LYS A 120 -11.56 22.10 -8.67
N ALA A 121 -10.36 22.66 -8.87
CA ALA A 121 -10.16 24.11 -8.96
C ALA A 121 -10.81 24.72 -10.21
N GLU A 122 -10.81 24.00 -11.32
CA GLU A 122 -11.38 24.43 -12.60
C GLU A 122 -12.87 24.07 -12.74
N HIS A 123 -13.49 23.46 -11.74
CA HIS A 123 -14.87 22.95 -11.79
C HIS A 123 -15.14 22.01 -12.98
N THR A 124 -14.15 21.21 -13.38
CA THR A 124 -14.30 20.17 -14.42
C THR A 124 -14.46 18.78 -13.79
N ASN A 125 -14.83 17.76 -14.58
CA ASN A 125 -15.06 16.42 -14.08
C ASN A 125 -13.76 15.76 -13.56
N PRO A 126 -13.60 15.55 -12.24
CA PRO A 126 -12.37 14.99 -11.67
C PRO A 126 -12.14 13.53 -12.04
N VAL A 127 -13.22 12.76 -12.25
CA VAL A 127 -13.12 11.34 -12.62
C VAL A 127 -12.50 11.22 -14.00
N GLU A 128 -12.96 11.99 -14.97
CA GLU A 128 -12.39 11.99 -16.32
C GLU A 128 -10.91 12.38 -16.34
N LYS A 129 -10.52 13.39 -15.54
CA LYS A 129 -9.11 13.80 -15.47
C LYS A 129 -8.22 12.74 -14.84
N VAL A 130 -8.68 12.11 -13.76
CA VAL A 130 -7.94 11.03 -13.08
C VAL A 130 -7.84 9.78 -13.96
N LEU A 131 -8.92 9.38 -14.63
CA LEU A 131 -8.90 8.22 -15.54
C LEU A 131 -7.91 8.40 -16.69
N LYS A 132 -7.73 9.62 -17.20
CA LYS A 132 -6.70 9.90 -18.22
C LYS A 132 -5.27 9.67 -17.71
N VAL A 133 -5.00 9.99 -16.45
CA VAL A 133 -3.66 9.77 -15.85
C VAL A 133 -3.42 8.29 -15.58
N LEU A 134 -4.42 7.60 -15.04
CA LEU A 134 -4.32 6.19 -14.66
C LEU A 134 -4.55 5.22 -15.82
N GLU A 135 -4.87 5.72 -17.02
CA GLU A 135 -5.37 4.92 -18.14
C GLU A 135 -6.54 3.99 -17.72
N GLY A 136 -7.35 4.50 -16.79
CA GLY A 136 -8.39 3.74 -16.12
C GLY A 136 -9.67 3.64 -16.95
N LYS A 137 -10.52 2.68 -16.58
CA LYS A 137 -11.86 2.51 -17.18
C LYS A 137 -12.93 2.97 -16.19
N PHE A 138 -13.91 3.70 -16.71
CA PHE A 138 -15.10 4.05 -15.95
C PHE A 138 -16.02 2.82 -15.87
N LEU A 139 -16.42 2.43 -14.65
CA LEU A 139 -17.30 1.28 -14.43
C LEU A 139 -18.75 1.70 -14.21
N CYS A 140 -19.00 2.59 -13.24
CA CYS A 140 -20.34 3.06 -12.90
C CYS A 140 -20.29 4.41 -12.17
N ARG A 141 -21.45 5.04 -12.08
CA ARG A 141 -21.74 6.21 -11.23
C ARG A 141 -23.07 5.96 -10.52
N GLY A 142 -23.14 6.48 -9.31
CA GLY A 142 -24.33 6.47 -8.50
C GLY A 142 -24.07 7.21 -7.19
N THR A 143 -25.08 7.25 -6.33
CA THR A 143 -24.96 7.83 -5.00
C THR A 143 -24.64 6.74 -3.98
N VAL A 144 -23.70 6.99 -3.06
CA VAL A 144 -23.42 6.03 -1.99
C VAL A 144 -24.64 5.96 -1.07
N LEU A 145 -25.30 4.80 -1.02
CA LEU A 145 -26.45 4.56 -0.16
C LEU A 145 -26.02 4.11 1.24
N GLU A 146 -25.04 3.22 1.28
CA GLU A 146 -24.59 2.57 2.51
C GLU A 146 -23.11 2.25 2.45
N LYS A 147 -22.44 2.37 3.59
CA LYS A 147 -21.06 1.92 3.78
C LYS A 147 -20.95 1.21 5.13
N GLU A 148 -20.54 -0.04 5.08
CA GLU A 148 -20.21 -0.85 6.24
C GLU A 148 -18.72 -1.16 6.21
N TRP A 149 -18.07 -1.14 7.37
CA TRP A 149 -16.71 -1.62 7.50
C TRP A 149 -16.46 -2.19 8.89
N VAL A 150 -15.60 -3.19 8.96
CA VAL A 150 -15.15 -3.81 10.21
C VAL A 150 -13.68 -4.16 10.08
N CYS A 151 -12.89 -3.78 11.08
CA CYS A 151 -11.54 -4.29 11.25
C CYS A 151 -11.61 -5.52 12.15
N ARG A 152 -11.15 -6.68 11.66
CA ARG A 152 -11.09 -7.93 12.44
C ARG A 152 -9.90 -8.76 11.97
N GLU A 153 -9.25 -9.45 12.90
CA GLU A 153 -8.12 -10.35 12.60
C GLU A 153 -6.97 -9.62 11.85
N GLY A 154 -6.81 -8.32 12.10
CA GLY A 154 -5.83 -7.47 11.41
C GLY A 154 -6.24 -7.06 9.99
N PHE A 155 -7.42 -7.40 9.50
CA PHE A 155 -7.92 -7.06 8.16
C PHE A 155 -9.06 -6.05 8.18
N ASP A 156 -9.10 -5.20 7.15
CA ASP A 156 -10.23 -4.31 6.87
C ASP A 156 -11.20 -4.98 5.89
N PHE A 157 -12.41 -5.26 6.36
CA PHE A 157 -13.51 -5.72 5.51
C PHE A 157 -14.48 -4.56 5.29
N GLY A 158 -14.84 -4.30 4.04
CA GLY A 158 -15.72 -3.20 3.69
C GLY A 158 -16.72 -3.56 2.60
N ARG A 159 -17.95 -3.04 2.73
CA ARG A 159 -18.98 -3.08 1.71
C ARG A 159 -19.50 -1.67 1.47
N THR A 160 -19.61 -1.28 0.20
CA THR A 160 -20.19 0.01 -0.21
C THR A 160 -21.28 -0.26 -1.22
N THR A 161 -22.51 0.14 -0.92
CA THR A 161 -23.67 -0.01 -1.78
C THR A 161 -23.87 1.28 -2.58
N VAL A 162 -23.83 1.17 -3.90
CA VAL A 162 -23.99 2.31 -4.83
C VAL A 162 -25.06 1.95 -5.85
N PRO A 163 -26.33 2.35 -5.66
CA PRO A 163 -27.34 2.26 -6.70
C PRO A 163 -26.90 3.07 -7.91
N PHE A 164 -26.91 2.45 -9.09
CA PHE A 164 -26.51 3.12 -10.32
C PHE A 164 -27.62 4.05 -10.81
N ASP A 165 -27.20 5.17 -11.40
CA ASP A 165 -28.09 6.07 -12.13
C ASP A 165 -28.48 5.48 -13.50
#